data_AF-A0A3D3H626-F1
#
_entry.id   AF-A0A3D3H626-F1
#
_cell.length_a   1.000
_cell.length_b   1.000
_cell.length_c   1.000
_cell.angle_alpha   90.00
_cell.angle_beta   90.00
_cell.angle_gamma   90.00
#
_symmetry.space_group_name_H-M   'P 1'
#
loop_
_entity.id
_entity.type
_entity.pdbx_description
1 polymer ?
#
loop_
_entity_poly.entity_id
_entity_poly.type
_entity_poly.pdbx_seq_one_letter_code
_entity_poly.pdbx_strand_id
1 'polypeptide(L)'
;KGLLLALHLGRRKDAGELTPQQVSLGKLNNVREALEICRTARTILGANGISLEYPVIRHAANLESVLTYEGTVEMHTLVLGQAITGIPAFR
;
A
#
# COMPACT_ATOMS: atom_id res chain seq x y z
N LYS A 1 11.35 1.26 -3.14
CA LYS A 1 10.38 1.34 -4.28
C LYS A 1 9.28 2.38 -4.04
N GLY A 2 8.60 2.38 -2.88
CA GLY A 2 7.45 3.28 -2.66
C GLY A 2 7.72 4.80 -2.65
N LEU A 3 8.92 5.25 -2.25
CA LEU A 3 9.26 6.68 -2.21
C LEU A 3 9.23 7.34 -3.60
N LEU A 4 9.83 6.70 -4.61
CA LEU A 4 9.90 7.26 -5.97
C LEU A 4 8.50 7.32 -6.61
N LEU A 5 7.66 6.29 -6.36
CA LEU A 5 6.27 6.30 -6.79
C LEU A 5 5.51 7.46 -6.14
N ALA A 6 5.61 7.63 -4.82
CA ALA A 6 4.97 8.72 -4.10
C ALA A 6 5.43 10.10 -4.61
N LEU A 7 6.73 10.28 -4.83
CA LEU A 7 7.28 11.52 -5.37
C LEU A 7 6.74 11.82 -6.78
N HIS A 8 6.67 10.81 -7.65
CA HIS A 8 6.13 10.96 -9.00
C HIS A 8 4.64 11.33 -8.96
N LEU A 9 3.84 10.65 -8.13
CA LEU A 9 2.42 10.94 -7.96
C LEU A 9 2.19 12.35 -7.38
N GLY A 10 3.04 12.79 -6.43
CA GLY A 10 3.02 14.14 -5.89
C GLY A 10 3.23 15.19 -6.99
N ARG A 11 4.26 15.02 -7.83
CA ARG A 11 4.51 15.93 -8.96
C ARG A 11 3.37 15.97 -9.97
N ARG A 12 2.75 14.82 -10.28
CA ARG A 12 1.56 14.77 -11.14
C ARG A 12 0.36 15.48 -10.52
N LYS A 13 0.20 15.38 -9.19
CA LYS A 13 -0.85 16.08 -8.45
C LYS A 13 -0.67 17.59 -8.59
N ASP A 14 0.55 18.08 -8.37
CA ASP A 14 0.86 19.51 -8.46
C ASP A 14 0.65 20.05 -9.88
N ALA A 15 0.87 19.23 -10.91
CA ALA A 15 0.58 19.56 -12.31
C ALA A 15 -0.90 19.43 -12.70
N GLY A 16 -1.78 18.96 -11.81
CA GLY A 16 -3.20 18.72 -12.12
C GLY A 16 -3.45 17.50 -13.02
N GLU A 17 -2.47 16.61 -13.18
CA GLU A 17 -2.53 15.46 -14.10
C GLU A 17 -2.72 14.11 -13.39
N LEU A 18 -2.90 14.12 -12.06
CA LEU A 18 -3.05 12.90 -11.26
C LEU A 18 -4.44 12.28 -11.46
N THR A 19 -4.48 11.02 -11.86
CA THR A 19 -5.75 10.28 -12.02
C THR A 19 -6.08 9.43 -10.78
N PRO A 20 -7.37 9.12 -10.52
CA PRO A 20 -7.76 8.23 -9.42
C PRO A 20 -7.13 6.82 -9.50
N GLN A 21 -6.91 6.31 -10.72
CA GLN A 21 -6.25 5.02 -10.95
C GLN A 21 -4.78 5.06 -10.51
N GLN A 22 -4.09 6.18 -10.73
CA GLN A 22 -2.72 6.39 -10.27
C GLN A 22 -2.62 6.47 -8.74
N VAL A 23 -3.62 7.06 -8.08
CA VAL A 23 -3.74 7.03 -6.61
C VAL A 23 -3.93 5.60 -6.12
N SER A 24 -4.82 4.83 -6.75
CA SER A 24 -5.06 3.41 -6.42
C SER A 24 -3.78 2.58 -6.53
N LEU A 25 -3.01 2.76 -7.59
CA LEU A 25 -1.70 2.11 -7.76
C LEU A 25 -0.73 2.49 -6.63
N GLY A 26 -0.63 3.79 -6.33
CA GLY A 26 0.23 4.32 -5.28
C GLY A 26 -0.06 3.71 -3.91
N LYS A 27 -1.33 3.73 -3.49
CA LYS A 27 -1.80 3.14 -2.23
C LYS A 27 -1.51 1.65 -2.18
N LEU A 28 -1.96 0.91 -3.19
CA LEU A 28 -1.82 -0.55 -3.25
C LEU A 28 -0.36 -0.98 -3.12
N ASN A 29 0.52 -0.39 -3.93
CA ASN A 29 1.94 -0.76 -3.94
C ASN A 29 2.61 -0.41 -2.61
N ASN A 30 2.44 0.82 -2.12
CA ASN A 30 3.20 1.30 -0.96
C ASN A 30 2.79 0.58 0.33
N VAL A 31 1.50 0.29 0.50
CA VAL A 31 1.01 -0.40 1.71
C VAL A 31 1.47 -1.86 1.73
N ARG A 32 1.38 -2.58 0.60
CA ARG A 32 1.88 -3.96 0.48
C ARG A 32 3.37 -4.04 0.78
N GLU A 33 4.18 -3.19 0.15
CA GLU A 33 5.63 -3.16 0.37
C GLU A 33 5.98 -2.82 1.84
N ALA A 34 5.29 -1.85 2.45
CA ALA A 34 5.52 -1.49 3.85
C ALA A 34 5.17 -2.62 4.82
N LEU A 35 4.08 -3.35 4.57
CA LEU A 35 3.65 -4.47 5.41
C LEU A 35 4.65 -5.64 5.33
N GLU A 36 5.11 -5.98 4.12
CA GLU A 36 6.14 -7.01 3.93
C GLU A 36 7.47 -6.63 4.59
N ILE A 37 7.87 -5.35 4.53
CA ILE A 37 9.03 -4.84 5.27
C ILE A 37 8.85 -5.03 6.77
N CYS A 38 7.69 -4.67 7.33
CA CYS A 38 7.44 -4.84 8.77
C CYS A 38 7.43 -6.31 9.19
N ARG A 39 6.84 -7.20 8.37
CA ARG A 39 6.85 -8.65 8.61
C ARG A 39 8.28 -9.21 8.63
N THR A 40 9.12 -8.76 7.68
CA THR A 40 10.54 -9.13 7.62
C THR A 40 11.33 -8.56 8.80
N ALA A 41 11.11 -7.30 9.16
CA ALA A 41 11.76 -6.70 10.33
C ALA A 41 11.37 -7.44 11.63
N ARG A 42 10.11 -7.90 11.73
CA ARG A 42 9.63 -8.67 12.87
C ARG A 42 10.34 -10.01 13.01
N THR A 43 10.62 -10.70 11.89
CA THR A 43 11.34 -11.98 11.93
C THR A 43 12.81 -11.80 12.32
N ILE A 44 13.46 -10.72 11.91
CA ILE A 44 14.84 -10.39 12.30
C ILE A 44 14.98 -10.27 13.82
N LEU A 45 13.96 -9.74 14.51
CA LEU A 45 13.97 -9.58 15.97
C LEU A 45 13.65 -10.88 16.75
N GLY A 46 13.29 -11.98 16.09
CA GLY A 46 12.95 -13.23 16.76
C GLY A 46 11.84 -13.07 17.81
N ALA A 47 12.07 -13.57 19.03
CA ALA A 47 11.14 -13.45 20.15
C ALA A 47 10.90 -11.98 20.56
N ASN A 48 11.91 -11.11 20.46
CA ASN A 48 11.73 -9.69 20.74
C ASN A 48 10.81 -9.02 19.71
N GLY A 49 10.65 -9.62 18.53
CA GLY A 49 9.74 -9.18 17.50
C GLY A 49 8.26 -9.39 17.81
N ILE A 50 7.90 -10.14 18.86
CA ILE A 50 6.51 -10.24 19.35
C ILE A 50 6.22 -9.36 20.57
N SER A 51 7.27 -8.83 21.21
CA SER A 51 7.15 -7.91 22.33
C SER A 51 6.72 -6.52 21.86
N LEU A 52 6.00 -5.79 22.71
CA LEU A 52 5.67 -4.37 22.48
C LEU A 52 6.84 -3.43 22.83
N GLU A 53 7.94 -3.96 23.36
CA GLU A 53 9.18 -3.21 23.60
C GLU A 53 9.78 -2.65 22.30
N TYR A 54 9.65 -3.39 21.19
CA TYR A 54 10.09 -2.97 19.87
C TYR A 54 8.88 -2.61 19.00
N PRO A 55 8.93 -1.47 18.28
CA PRO A 55 7.75 -0.93 17.61
C PRO A 55 7.31 -1.72 16.37
N VAL A 56 8.10 -2.70 15.92
CA VAL A 56 7.92 -3.38 14.63
C VAL A 56 6.58 -4.12 14.55
N ILE A 57 6.19 -4.84 15.60
CA ILE A 57 4.89 -5.55 15.63
C ILE A 57 3.71 -4.58 15.65
N ARG A 58 3.86 -3.44 16.34
CA ARG A 58 2.86 -2.36 16.34
C ARG A 58 2.72 -1.76 14.94
N HIS A 59 3.82 -1.52 14.22
CA HIS A 59 3.76 -1.02 12.84
C HIS A 59 3.14 -2.04 11.88
N ALA A 60 3.46 -3.33 12.01
CA ALA A 60 2.80 -4.38 11.23
C ALA A 60 1.29 -4.39 11.47
N ALA A 61 0.85 -4.38 12.72
CA ALA A 61 -0.58 -4.35 13.08
C ALA A 61 -1.29 -3.10 12.52
N ASN A 62 -0.66 -1.92 12.63
CA ASN A 62 -1.21 -0.70 12.05
C ASN A 62 -1.34 -0.80 10.52
N LEU A 63 -0.38 -1.41 9.84
CA LEU A 63 -0.40 -1.57 8.39
C LEU A 63 -1.44 -2.59 7.90
N GLU A 64 -1.80 -3.60 8.69
CA GLU A 64 -2.93 -4.50 8.39
C GLU A 64 -4.25 -3.71 8.31
N SER A 65 -4.42 -2.71 9.19
CA SER A 65 -5.56 -1.78 9.08
C SER A 65 -5.46 -0.94 7.80
N VAL A 66 -4.30 -0.30 7.55
CA VAL A 66 -4.12 0.55 6.35
C VAL A 66 -4.30 -0.23 5.04
N LEU A 67 -4.05 -1.54 5.05
CA LEU A 67 -4.29 -2.42 3.90
C LEU A 67 -5.78 -2.47 3.52
N THR A 68 -6.68 -2.41 4.50
CA THR A 68 -8.12 -2.62 4.33
C THR A 68 -8.92 -1.32 4.24
N TYR A 69 -8.51 -0.26 4.95
CA TYR A 69 -9.16 1.05 4.85
C TYR A 69 -8.83 1.76 3.52
N GLU A 70 -9.73 2.65 3.09
CA GLU A 70 -9.66 3.44 1.84
C GLU A 70 -9.51 2.62 0.54
N GLY A 71 -10.10 1.43 0.53
CA GLY A 71 -10.09 0.53 -0.62
C GLY A 71 -9.24 -0.70 -0.35
N THR A 72 -9.85 -1.88 -0.48
CA THR A 72 -9.12 -3.13 -0.29
C THR A 72 -8.14 -3.38 -1.44
N VAL A 73 -7.23 -4.32 -1.20
CA VAL A 73 -6.30 -4.81 -2.20
C VAL A 73 -7.02 -5.26 -3.48
N GLU A 74 -8.11 -5.99 -3.33
CA GLU A 74 -8.94 -6.54 -4.41
C GLU A 74 -9.60 -5.40 -5.18
N MET A 75 -10.19 -4.43 -4.47
CA MET A 75 -10.84 -3.28 -5.12
C MET A 75 -9.86 -2.44 -5.94
N HIS A 76 -8.69 -2.10 -5.41
CA HIS A 76 -7.68 -1.38 -6.20
C HIS A 76 -7.19 -2.20 -7.40
N THR A 77 -7.06 -3.52 -7.24
CA THR A 77 -6.67 -4.41 -8.35
C THR A 77 -7.72 -4.40 -9.45
N LEU A 78 -9.01 -4.44 -9.09
CA LEU A 78 -10.13 -4.41 -10.03
C LEU A 78 -10.25 -3.05 -10.74
N VAL A 79 -10.05 -1.94 -10.01
CA VAL A 79 -10.01 -0.58 -10.60
C VAL A 79 -8.88 -0.46 -11.62
N LEU A 80 -7.69 -0.98 -11.32
CA LEU A 80 -6.57 -1.00 -12.25
C LEU A 80 -6.84 -1.93 -13.44
N GLY A 81 -7.44 -3.10 -13.20
CA GLY A 81 -7.83 -4.04 -14.25
C GLY A 81 -8.79 -3.40 -15.25
N GLN A 82 -9.82 -2.70 -14.78
CA GLN A 82 -10.73 -1.95 -15.65
C GLN A 82 -10.01 -0.85 -16.42
N ALA A 83 -9.08 -0.12 -15.80
CA ALA A 83 -8.32 0.93 -16.47
C ALA A 83 -7.41 0.42 -17.60
N ILE A 84 -6.85 -0.77 -17.43
CA ILE A 84 -5.95 -1.40 -18.41
C ILE A 84 -6.73 -2.08 -19.53
N THR A 85 -7.83 -2.78 -19.18
CA THR A 85 -8.56 -3.65 -20.11
C THR A 85 -9.79 -3.00 -20.72
N GLY A 86 -10.31 -1.93 -20.13
CA GLY A 86 -11.62 -1.35 -20.46
C GLY A 86 -12.82 -2.18 -19.96
N ILE A 87 -12.60 -3.33 -19.31
CA ILE A 87 -13.67 -4.26 -18.90
C ILE A 87 -13.91 -4.11 -17.39
N PRO A 88 -15.13 -3.73 -16.94
CA PRO A 88 -15.45 -3.70 -15.52
C PRO A 88 -15.62 -5.13 -14.97
N ALA A 89 -15.05 -5.38 -13.80
CA ALA A 89 -15.10 -6.69 -13.11
C ALA A 89 -15.68 -6.60 -11.68
N PHE A 90 -16.33 -5.48 -11.36
CA PHE A 90 -17.04 -5.22 -10.11
C PHE A 90 -18.29 -4.39 -10.40
N ARG A 91 -19.25 -4.40 -9.48
CA ARG A 91 -20.51 -3.65 -9.56
C ARG A 91 -20.63 -2.72 -8.36
#